data_AF-A0AAW2TYX5-F1
#
_entry.id   AF-A0AAW2TYX5-F1
#
_cell.length_a   1.000
_cell.length_b   1.000
_cell.length_c   1.000
_cell.angle_alpha   90.00
_cell.angle_beta   90.00
_cell.angle_gamma   90.00
#
_symmetry.space_group_name_H-M   'P 1'
#
loop_
_entity.id
_entity.type
_entity.pdbx_description
1 polymer ?
#
loop_
_entity_poly.entity_id
_entity_poly.type
_entity_poly.pdbx_seq_one_letter_code
_entity_poly.pdbx_strand_id
1 'polypeptide(L)'
;MCMMSLVMWFLFGTNIPEFEVTSLKVSNFSVTDTNLTGEWNVDMSIHNANRELAVHFATITSSIFYKETLLGVSSLQPFQVEKTEKADINFSLSPLNDAKMQALVLPQLAEDQSKGTVLFSLVLSMKANFTTPTMIFRQDSLRVLCENMPVSFLNAQGKLIEGWRSICLIHMHDGLTEYKDDFRFTGYYGKLEDSSFMAGLVF
;
A
#
# COMPACT_ATOMS: atom_id res chain seq x y z
N MET A 1 -16.44 8.81 -39.26
CA MET A 1 -15.12 9.19 -38.74
C MET A 1 -14.98 9.02 -37.22
N CYS A 2 -15.71 8.09 -36.58
CA CYS A 2 -15.53 7.78 -35.15
C CYS A 2 -14.67 6.53 -34.92
N MET A 3 -14.54 5.66 -35.95
CA MET A 3 -13.81 4.40 -35.85
C MET A 3 -12.30 4.61 -35.62
N MET A 4 -11.71 5.64 -36.23
CA MET A 4 -10.27 5.95 -36.04
C MET A 4 -9.96 6.42 -34.62
N SER A 5 -10.91 7.08 -33.94
CA SER A 5 -10.72 7.55 -32.57
C SER A 5 -10.71 6.40 -31.56
N LEU A 6 -11.50 5.35 -31.79
CA LEU A 6 -11.51 4.14 -30.97
C LEU A 6 -10.24 3.31 -31.20
N VAL A 7 -9.76 3.23 -32.43
CA VAL A 7 -8.48 2.57 -32.75
C VAL A 7 -7.31 3.31 -32.10
N MET A 8 -7.31 4.64 -32.14
CA MET A 8 -6.30 5.44 -31.43
C MET A 8 -6.40 5.25 -29.92
N TRP A 9 -7.58 5.23 -29.31
CA TRP A 9 -7.69 4.94 -27.88
C TRP A 9 -7.25 3.50 -27.54
N PHE A 10 -7.52 2.51 -28.40
CA PHE A 10 -7.09 1.13 -28.15
C PHE A 10 -5.58 0.94 -28.32
N LEU A 11 -4.95 1.68 -29.24
CA LEU A 11 -3.50 1.66 -29.46
C LEU A 11 -2.74 2.48 -28.41
N PHE A 12 -3.33 3.60 -27.95
CA PHE A 12 -2.75 4.53 -26.98
C PHE A 12 -3.36 4.36 -25.57
N GLY A 13 -4.12 3.29 -25.35
CA GLY A 13 -4.61 2.84 -24.05
C GLY A 13 -3.41 2.40 -23.23
N THR A 14 -2.71 3.39 -22.68
CA THR A 14 -1.37 3.29 -22.13
C THR A 14 -1.26 2.13 -21.16
N ASN A 15 -0.40 1.15 -21.47
CA ASN A 15 -0.05 0.09 -20.53
C ASN A 15 0.44 0.74 -19.23
N ILE A 16 -0.24 0.41 -18.13
CA ILE A 16 0.16 0.83 -16.78
C ILE A 16 1.32 -0.08 -16.36
N PRO A 17 2.37 0.45 -15.72
CA PRO A 17 3.47 -0.39 -15.26
C PRO A 17 2.99 -1.50 -14.30
N GLU A 18 3.56 -2.68 -14.43
CA GLU A 18 3.30 -3.82 -13.54
C GLU A 18 4.22 -3.73 -12.33
N PHE A 19 3.71 -4.06 -11.15
CA PHE A 19 4.46 -4.04 -9.89
C PHE A 19 4.48 -5.42 -9.26
N GLU A 20 5.66 -5.89 -8.88
CA GLU A 20 5.89 -7.19 -8.25
C GLU A 20 6.79 -7.01 -7.02
N VAL A 21 6.35 -7.50 -5.86
CA VAL A 21 7.23 -7.61 -4.69
C VAL A 21 8.12 -8.84 -4.88
N THR A 22 9.42 -8.63 -5.08
CA THR A 22 10.39 -9.70 -5.31
C THR A 22 11.00 -10.20 -4.00
N SER A 23 11.07 -9.33 -2.98
CA SER A 23 11.45 -9.71 -1.63
C SER A 23 10.74 -8.86 -0.59
N LEU A 24 10.37 -9.48 0.52
CA LEU A 24 10.01 -8.78 1.75
C LEU A 24 10.72 -9.48 2.91
N LYS A 25 11.54 -8.73 3.63
CA LYS A 25 12.27 -9.17 4.81
C LYS A 25 11.90 -8.29 5.99
N VAL A 26 11.73 -8.90 7.15
CA VAL A 26 11.45 -8.20 8.40
C VAL A 26 12.60 -8.48 9.35
N SER A 27 13.25 -7.44 9.85
CA SER A 27 14.34 -7.55 10.83
C SER A 27 13.91 -6.93 12.17
N ASN A 28 14.58 -7.34 13.25
CA ASN A 28 14.38 -6.79 14.60
C ASN A 28 12.90 -6.77 15.05
N PHE A 29 12.14 -7.77 14.61
CA PHE A 29 10.71 -7.84 14.87
C PHE A 29 10.44 -8.25 16.31
N SER A 30 9.76 -7.39 17.06
CA SER A 30 9.31 -7.68 18.42
C SER A 30 7.93 -7.10 18.61
N VAL A 31 7.02 -7.92 19.13
CA VAL A 31 5.64 -7.53 19.37
C VAL A 31 5.32 -7.85 20.82
N THR A 32 4.86 -6.84 21.53
CA THR A 32 4.33 -6.92 22.89
C THR A 32 2.97 -6.26 22.91
N ASP A 33 2.21 -6.36 23.99
CA ASP A 33 0.86 -5.77 24.07
C ASP A 33 0.83 -4.25 23.86
N THR A 34 1.97 -3.56 24.02
CA THR A 34 2.05 -2.10 24.00
C THR A 34 3.07 -1.54 23.01
N ASN A 35 3.92 -2.38 22.43
CA ASN A 35 5.01 -1.93 21.58
C ASN A 35 5.27 -2.88 20.42
N LEU A 36 5.57 -2.29 19.27
CA LEU A 36 5.94 -2.95 18.03
C LEU A 36 7.29 -2.39 17.55
N THR A 37 8.28 -3.26 17.43
CA THR A 37 9.55 -2.94 16.76
C THR A 37 9.70 -3.82 15.53
N GLY A 38 10.42 -3.31 14.55
CA GLY A 38 10.74 -4.06 13.33
C GLY A 38 11.22 -3.13 12.23
N GLU A 39 11.72 -3.70 11.14
CA GLU A 39 11.97 -2.98 9.91
C GLU A 39 11.59 -3.86 8.72
N TRP A 40 10.64 -3.40 7.91
CA TRP A 40 10.23 -4.08 6.68
C TRP A 40 11.11 -3.57 5.55
N ASN A 41 11.93 -4.45 5.00
CA ASN A 41 12.79 -4.20 3.85
C ASN A 41 12.14 -4.85 2.62
N VAL A 42 11.77 -4.03 1.65
CA VAL A 42 11.04 -4.44 0.46
C VAL A 42 11.94 -4.26 -0.76
N ASP A 43 12.06 -5.32 -1.55
CA ASP A 43 12.57 -5.28 -2.91
C ASP A 43 11.37 -5.42 -3.86
N MET A 44 11.24 -4.48 -4.79
CA MET A 44 10.12 -4.42 -5.72
C MET A 44 10.63 -4.21 -7.15
N SER A 45 10.01 -4.93 -8.09
CA SER A 45 10.26 -4.79 -9.50
C SER A 45 9.09 -4.08 -10.17
N ILE A 46 9.41 -3.08 -11.00
CA ILE A 46 8.46 -2.32 -11.80
C ILE A 46 8.76 -2.56 -13.27
N HIS A 47 7.77 -3.03 -14.03
CA HIS A 47 7.91 -3.25 -15.46
C HIS A 47 7.01 -2.31 -16.25
N ASN A 48 7.63 -1.39 -17.02
CA ASN A 48 6.92 -0.56 -17.96
C ASN A 48 6.84 -1.24 -19.34
N ALA A 49 5.74 -1.94 -19.62
CA ALA A 49 5.51 -2.56 -20.93
C ALA A 49 5.17 -1.54 -22.05
N ASN A 50 5.05 -0.24 -21.73
CA ASN A 50 4.76 0.80 -22.71
C ASN A 50 5.98 1.06 -23.61
N ARG A 51 5.75 1.08 -24.92
CA ARG A 51 6.80 1.32 -25.93
C ARG A 51 6.99 2.79 -26.29
N GLU A 52 6.03 3.63 -25.93
CA GLU A 52 5.94 5.01 -26.38
C GLU A 52 6.26 6.00 -25.25
N LEU A 53 5.81 5.70 -24.03
CA LEU A 53 5.86 6.59 -22.88
C LEU A 53 6.74 6.01 -21.76
N ALA A 54 7.64 6.85 -21.24
CA ALA A 54 8.29 6.62 -19.96
C ALA A 54 7.34 7.04 -18.83
N VAL A 55 7.53 6.51 -17.63
CA VAL A 55 6.71 6.86 -16.46
C VAL A 55 7.60 7.44 -15.38
N HIS A 56 7.31 8.69 -15.01
CA HIS A 56 7.93 9.34 -13.86
C HIS A 56 7.00 9.24 -12.66
N PHE A 57 7.46 8.56 -11.61
CA PHE A 57 6.74 8.41 -10.36
C PHE A 57 7.20 9.48 -9.37
N ALA A 58 6.24 10.21 -8.81
CA ALA A 58 6.46 11.29 -7.86
C ALA A 58 5.51 11.17 -6.66
N THR A 59 5.86 11.84 -5.56
CA THR A 59 5.06 11.87 -4.32
C THR A 59 4.72 10.45 -3.84
N ILE A 60 5.73 9.59 -3.76
CA ILE A 60 5.55 8.16 -3.50
C ILE A 60 5.51 7.94 -1.98
N THR A 61 4.39 7.43 -1.49
CA THR A 61 4.21 7.03 -0.10
C THR A 61 3.93 5.53 -0.03
N SER A 62 4.77 4.82 0.70
CA SER A 62 4.64 3.40 0.98
C SER A 62 4.05 3.19 2.37
N SER A 63 3.17 2.20 2.51
CA SER A 63 2.47 1.89 3.76
C SER A 63 2.34 0.38 3.92
N ILE A 64 2.71 -0.13 5.09
CA ILE A 64 2.61 -1.55 5.42
C ILE A 64 1.53 -1.76 6.49
N PHE A 65 0.70 -2.77 6.27
CA PHE A 65 -0.48 -3.07 7.08
C PHE A 65 -0.44 -4.50 7.59
N TYR A 66 -1.01 -4.71 8.77
CA TYR A 66 -1.48 -6.01 9.24
C TYR A 66 -2.99 -5.94 9.36
N LYS A 67 -3.69 -6.79 8.60
CA LYS A 67 -5.14 -6.65 8.36
C LYS A 67 -5.41 -5.20 7.87
N GLU A 68 -6.32 -4.50 8.51
CA GLU A 68 -6.67 -3.11 8.18
C GLU A 68 -5.88 -2.07 9.00
N THR A 69 -4.92 -2.50 9.84
CA THR A 69 -4.18 -1.58 10.71
C THR A 69 -2.84 -1.21 10.11
N LEU A 70 -2.62 0.10 9.96
CA LEU A 70 -1.38 0.68 9.47
C LEU A 70 -0.27 0.48 10.50
N LEU A 71 0.79 -0.23 10.10
CA LEU A 71 1.93 -0.50 10.96
C LEU A 71 3.09 0.45 10.71
N GLY A 72 3.34 0.83 9.45
CA GLY A 72 4.52 1.62 9.07
C GLY A 72 4.26 2.43 7.80
N VAL A 73 4.91 3.59 7.70
CA VAL A 73 4.86 4.48 6.53
C VAL A 73 6.26 4.93 6.16
N SER A 74 6.55 5.04 4.87
CA SER A 74 7.80 5.58 4.35
C SER A 74 7.55 6.40 3.09
N SER A 75 8.36 7.44 2.87
CA SER A 75 8.32 8.23 1.63
C SER A 75 9.52 7.89 0.78
N LEU A 76 9.29 7.63 -0.51
CA LEU A 76 10.34 7.26 -1.45
C LEU A 76 10.71 8.46 -2.32
N GLN A 77 11.96 8.47 -2.79
CA GLN A 77 12.39 9.47 -3.76
C GLN A 77 11.72 9.24 -5.11
N PRO A 78 11.38 10.31 -5.86
CA PRO A 78 10.90 10.19 -7.22
C PRO A 78 11.89 9.45 -8.12
N PHE A 79 11.38 8.63 -9.03
CA PHE A 79 12.20 7.91 -10.00
C PHE A 79 11.47 7.79 -11.34
N GLN A 80 12.21 7.43 -12.38
CA GLN A 80 11.68 7.25 -13.72
C GLN A 80 11.93 5.82 -14.18
N VAL A 81 10.93 5.25 -14.86
CA VAL A 81 11.04 3.97 -15.56
C VAL A 81 10.84 4.24 -17.04
N GLU A 82 11.88 3.98 -17.82
CA GLU A 82 11.92 4.17 -19.25
C GLU A 82 10.97 3.21 -19.98
N LYS A 83 10.82 3.46 -21.28
CA LYS A 83 10.00 2.64 -22.17
C LYS A 83 10.55 1.22 -22.22
N THR A 84 9.67 0.22 -22.14
CA THR A 84 10.03 -1.21 -22.16
C THR A 84 11.04 -1.63 -21.08
N GLU A 85 11.25 -0.79 -20.07
CA GLU A 85 12.24 -1.04 -19.02
C GLU A 85 11.64 -1.89 -17.89
N LYS A 86 12.53 -2.61 -17.21
CA LYS A 86 12.27 -3.20 -15.89
C LYS A 86 13.23 -2.55 -14.89
N ALA A 87 12.69 -1.89 -13.89
CA ALA A 87 13.43 -1.22 -12.84
C ALA A 87 13.20 -1.93 -11.50
N ASP A 88 14.27 -2.09 -10.73
CA ASP A 88 14.18 -2.64 -9.37
C ASP A 88 14.43 -1.53 -8.36
N ILE A 89 13.56 -1.42 -7.37
CA ILE A 89 13.68 -0.47 -6.26
C ILE A 89 13.74 -1.23 -4.93
N ASN A 90 14.44 -0.62 -3.98
CA ASN A 90 14.44 -1.07 -2.60
C ASN A 90 14.03 0.08 -1.67
N PHE A 91 13.35 -0.27 -0.59
CA PHE A 91 12.97 0.69 0.44
C PHE A 91 12.69 -0.03 1.75
N SER A 92 12.82 0.72 2.84
CA SER A 92 12.43 0.23 4.16
C SER A 92 11.30 1.05 4.78
N LEU A 93 10.51 0.38 5.61
CA LEU A 93 9.50 1.00 6.47
C LEU A 93 9.81 0.66 7.93
N SER A 94 9.63 1.64 8.80
CA SER A 94 9.69 1.47 10.25
C SER A 94 8.28 1.58 10.85
N PRO A 95 8.05 0.96 12.03
CA PRO A 95 6.79 1.09 12.76
C PRO A 95 6.44 2.55 13.03
N LEU A 96 5.15 2.87 12.93
CA LEU A 96 4.60 4.13 13.40
C LEU A 96 4.54 4.13 14.92
N ASN A 97 4.76 5.30 15.51
CA ASN A 97 4.50 5.54 16.93
C ASN A 97 3.01 5.87 17.16
N ASP A 98 2.11 4.98 16.74
CA ASP A 98 0.67 5.09 17.02
C ASP A 98 0.22 3.97 17.96
N ALA A 99 0.53 4.17 19.24
CA ALA A 99 0.25 3.18 20.28
C ALA A 99 -1.25 2.85 20.40
N LYS A 100 -2.15 3.79 20.07
CA LYS A 100 -3.59 3.58 20.28
C LYS A 100 -4.19 2.69 19.19
N MET A 101 -3.87 2.95 17.91
CA MET A 101 -4.37 2.11 16.82
C MET A 101 -3.70 0.73 16.82
N GLN A 102 -2.39 0.69 17.09
CA GLN A 102 -1.65 -0.57 17.06
C GLN A 102 -2.01 -1.48 18.24
N ALA A 103 -2.21 -0.96 19.46
CA ALA A 103 -2.49 -1.79 20.65
C ALA A 103 -3.69 -2.74 20.48
N LEU A 104 -4.66 -2.40 19.63
CA LEU A 104 -5.80 -3.26 19.33
C LEU A 104 -5.43 -4.52 18.55
N VAL A 105 -4.35 -4.47 17.75
CA VAL A 105 -3.91 -5.57 16.90
C VAL A 105 -2.62 -6.25 17.37
N LEU A 106 -1.84 -5.63 18.27
CA LEU A 106 -0.58 -6.21 18.75
C LEU A 106 -0.73 -7.61 19.37
N PRO A 107 -1.75 -7.91 20.20
CA PRO A 107 -1.92 -9.26 20.73
C PRO A 107 -2.16 -10.31 19.64
N GLN A 108 -2.97 -9.98 18.63
CA GLN A 108 -3.24 -10.89 17.50
C GLN A 108 -2.02 -11.04 16.59
N LEU A 109 -1.29 -9.94 16.37
CA LEU A 109 -0.05 -9.94 15.60
C LEU A 109 1.02 -10.81 16.28
N ALA A 110 1.15 -10.73 17.60
CA ALA A 110 2.04 -11.58 18.39
C ALA A 110 1.61 -13.06 18.33
N GLU A 111 0.30 -13.32 18.40
CA GLU A 111 -0.24 -14.67 18.25
C GLU A 111 0.08 -15.26 16.86
N ASP A 112 -0.16 -14.51 15.79
CA ASP A 112 0.12 -14.97 14.42
C ASP A 112 1.64 -15.13 14.17
N GLN A 113 2.46 -14.25 14.73
CA GLN A 113 3.91 -14.41 14.70
C GLN A 113 4.34 -15.68 15.44
N SER A 114 3.72 -16.01 16.58
CA SER A 114 4.01 -17.26 17.32
C SER A 114 3.61 -18.53 16.55
N LYS A 115 2.61 -18.44 15.66
CA LYS A 115 2.25 -19.51 14.70
C LYS A 115 3.25 -19.62 13.55
N GLY A 116 4.17 -18.67 13.43
CA GLY A 116 5.28 -18.68 12.49
C GLY A 116 5.00 -18.01 11.14
N THR A 117 3.79 -17.47 10.91
CA THR A 117 3.49 -16.74 9.66
C THR A 117 2.53 -15.59 9.92
N VAL A 118 2.88 -14.42 9.39
CA VAL A 118 2.04 -13.22 9.43
C VAL A 118 1.75 -12.76 8.02
N LEU A 119 0.50 -12.37 7.75
CA LEU A 119 0.08 -11.79 6.49
C LEU A 119 0.17 -10.27 6.57
N PHE A 120 1.02 -9.69 5.74
CA PHE A 120 1.13 -8.23 5.60
C PHE A 120 0.57 -7.78 4.25
N SER A 121 0.03 -6.56 4.22
CA SER A 121 -0.39 -5.90 2.98
C SER A 121 0.45 -4.64 2.77
N LEU A 122 0.91 -4.43 1.54
CA LEU A 122 1.71 -3.27 1.15
C LEU A 122 0.89 -2.39 0.19
N VAL A 123 0.88 -1.09 0.47
CA VAL A 123 0.23 -0.08 -0.38
C VAL A 123 1.26 0.96 -0.78
N LEU A 124 1.38 1.23 -2.08
CA LEU A 124 2.07 2.42 -2.58
C LEU A 124 1.05 3.39 -3.18
N SER A 125 1.06 4.63 -2.71
CA SER A 125 0.29 5.73 -3.28
C SER A 125 1.26 6.71 -3.95
N MET A 126 1.04 7.03 -5.21
CA MET A 126 1.97 7.85 -6.00
C MET A 126 1.27 8.61 -7.12
N LYS A 127 1.90 9.71 -7.56
CA LYS A 127 1.58 10.36 -8.84
C LYS A 127 2.43 9.73 -9.94
N ALA A 128 1.79 9.35 -11.04
CA ALA A 128 2.46 8.81 -12.21
C ALA A 128 2.27 9.74 -13.40
N ASN A 129 3.37 10.28 -13.91
CA ASN A 129 3.40 11.12 -15.11
C ASN A 129 3.90 10.28 -16.28
N PHE A 130 3.04 10.03 -17.25
CA PHE A 130 3.39 9.36 -18.50
C PHE A 130 3.92 10.40 -19.48
N THR A 131 5.17 10.25 -19.88
CA THR A 131 5.94 11.29 -20.55
C THR A 131 6.64 10.79 -21.82
N THR A 132 6.87 11.71 -22.74
CA THR A 132 7.93 11.63 -23.74
C THR A 132 9.03 12.63 -23.35
N PRO A 133 10.19 12.64 -24.03
CA PRO A 133 11.26 13.60 -23.74
C PRO A 133 10.85 15.08 -23.81
N THR A 134 9.74 15.40 -24.49
CA THR A 134 9.31 16.78 -24.74
C THR A 134 7.98 17.16 -24.09
N MET A 135 7.17 16.21 -23.62
CA MET A 135 5.81 16.48 -23.15
C MET A 135 5.29 15.42 -22.17
N ILE A 136 4.47 15.86 -21.21
CA ILE A 136 3.64 14.99 -20.36
C ILE A 136 2.32 14.71 -21.08
N PHE A 137 2.00 13.44 -21.31
CA PHE A 137 0.79 13.01 -22.03
C PHE A 137 -0.38 12.76 -21.09
N ARG A 138 -0.10 12.15 -19.94
CA ARG A 138 -1.10 11.73 -18.98
C ARG A 138 -0.52 11.79 -17.58
N GLN A 139 -1.35 12.18 -16.61
CA GLN A 139 -1.01 12.17 -15.20
C GLN A 139 -2.11 11.42 -14.45
N ASP A 140 -1.71 10.42 -13.69
CA ASP A 140 -2.62 9.61 -12.87
C ASP A 140 -2.17 9.59 -11.41
N SER A 141 -3.13 9.39 -10.51
CA SER A 141 -2.86 8.99 -9.13
C SER A 141 -3.02 7.47 -9.05
N LEU A 142 -1.91 6.76 -8.82
CA LEU A 142 -1.89 5.31 -8.72
C LEU A 142 -1.86 4.88 -7.26
N ARG A 143 -2.68 3.88 -6.95
CA ARG A 143 -2.62 3.12 -5.70
C ARG A 143 -2.33 1.66 -6.03
N VAL A 144 -1.11 1.23 -5.73
CA VAL A 144 -0.65 -0.16 -5.91
C VAL A 144 -0.85 -0.90 -4.60
N LEU A 145 -1.50 -2.06 -4.65
CA LEU A 145 -1.89 -2.87 -3.50
C LEU A 145 -1.40 -4.30 -3.67
N CYS A 146 -0.51 -4.74 -2.78
CA CYS A 146 -0.01 -6.11 -2.69
C CYS A 146 -0.57 -6.72 -1.40
N GLU A 147 -1.63 -7.53 -1.51
CA GLU A 147 -2.38 -8.03 -0.34
C GLU A 147 -1.84 -9.37 0.18
N ASN A 148 -2.01 -9.59 1.49
CA ASN A 148 -1.88 -10.89 2.13
C ASN A 148 -0.56 -11.61 1.85
N MET A 149 0.55 -10.85 1.80
CA MET A 149 1.88 -11.39 1.61
C MET A 149 2.32 -12.18 2.85
N PRO A 150 2.53 -13.50 2.74
CA PRO A 150 2.86 -14.33 3.89
C PRO A 150 4.35 -14.23 4.20
N VAL A 151 4.64 -13.72 5.38
CA VAL A 151 6.00 -13.64 5.92
C VAL A 151 6.16 -14.71 6.98
N SER A 152 7.02 -15.67 6.68
CA SER A 152 7.43 -16.70 7.64
C SER A 152 8.44 -16.12 8.63
N PHE A 153 8.24 -16.37 9.92
CA PHE A 153 9.10 -15.89 10.98
C PHE A 153 9.94 -17.03 11.59
N LEU A 154 11.23 -16.75 11.76
CA LEU A 154 12.15 -17.51 12.58
C LEU A 154 12.72 -16.55 13.64
N ASN A 155 12.23 -16.67 14.87
CA ASN A 155 12.50 -15.73 15.95
C ASN A 155 12.07 -14.29 15.56
N ALA A 156 12.97 -13.32 15.68
CA ALA A 156 12.75 -11.91 15.35
C ALA A 156 12.99 -11.55 13.88
N GLN A 157 13.18 -12.55 13.01
CA GLN A 157 13.44 -12.35 11.58
C GLN A 157 12.31 -12.96 10.75
N GLY A 158 11.80 -12.20 9.80
CA GLY A 158 10.75 -12.60 8.87
C GLY A 158 11.25 -12.60 7.42
N LYS A 159 10.81 -13.56 6.62
CA LYS A 159 11.04 -13.57 5.16
C LYS A 159 9.75 -13.99 4.44
N LEU A 160 9.44 -13.30 3.35
CA LEU A 160 8.40 -13.68 2.41
C LEU A 160 8.59 -15.14 1.98
N ILE A 161 7.52 -15.92 2.02
CA ILE A 161 7.56 -17.34 1.65
C ILE A 161 7.93 -17.48 0.16
N GLU A 162 8.89 -18.36 -0.14
CA GLU A 162 9.36 -18.58 -1.51
C GLU A 162 8.25 -19.14 -2.40
N GLY A 163 8.21 -18.70 -3.65
CA GLY A 163 7.13 -19.06 -4.59
C GLY A 163 5.86 -18.22 -4.42
N TRP A 164 5.77 -17.39 -3.38
CA TRP A 164 4.74 -16.35 -3.31
C TRP A 164 5.08 -15.22 -4.28
N ARG A 165 4.52 -15.29 -5.49
CA ARG A 165 4.59 -14.23 -6.50
C ARG A 165 3.17 -13.81 -6.84
N SER A 166 2.72 -12.75 -6.17
CA SER A 166 1.46 -12.09 -6.50
C SER A 166 1.77 -10.76 -7.19
N ILE A 167 1.27 -10.62 -8.42
CA ILE A 167 1.22 -9.31 -9.09
C ILE A 167 0.34 -8.39 -8.23
N CYS A 168 0.81 -7.17 -7.98
CA CYS A 168 0.05 -6.21 -7.18
C CYS A 168 -1.12 -5.63 -7.99
N LEU A 169 -2.25 -5.40 -7.32
CA LEU A 169 -3.43 -4.77 -7.91
C LEU A 169 -3.21 -3.27 -8.01
N ILE A 170 -3.69 -2.66 -9.10
CA ILE A 170 -3.56 -1.22 -9.32
C ILE A 170 -4.94 -0.60 -9.38
N HIS A 171 -5.20 0.35 -8.48
CA HIS A 171 -6.37 1.20 -8.53
C HIS A 171 -5.96 2.59 -9.02
N MET A 172 -6.61 3.06 -10.08
CA MET A 172 -6.48 4.43 -10.55
C MET A 172 -7.55 5.28 -9.86
N HIS A 173 -7.12 6.37 -9.22
CA HIS A 173 -8.06 7.35 -8.73
C HIS A 173 -8.23 8.43 -9.81
N ASP A 174 -9.39 8.45 -10.47
CA ASP A 174 -9.73 9.55 -11.35
C ASP A 174 -9.91 10.81 -10.49
N GLY A 175 -9.17 11.88 -10.81
CA GLY A 175 -9.15 13.15 -10.08
C GLY A 175 -10.47 13.92 -10.04
N LEU A 176 -11.60 13.31 -10.44
CA LEU A 176 -12.94 13.89 -10.33
C LEU A 176 -13.60 13.66 -8.95
N THR A 177 -12.93 12.93 -8.05
CA THR A 177 -13.42 12.61 -6.70
C THR A 177 -12.54 13.20 -5.58
N GLU A 178 -11.74 14.21 -5.89
CA GLU A 178 -10.83 14.88 -4.94
C GLU A 178 -11.56 15.94 -4.07
N TYR A 179 -12.65 15.56 -3.39
CA TYR A 179 -13.19 16.38 -2.30
C TYR A 179 -13.99 15.65 -1.20
N LYS A 180 -14.31 14.35 -1.27
CA LYS A 180 -15.33 13.79 -0.35
C LYS A 180 -15.02 12.54 0.46
N ASP A 181 -13.92 11.84 0.23
CA ASP A 181 -13.67 10.55 0.90
C ASP A 181 -12.41 10.48 1.77
N ASP A 182 -11.82 11.63 2.12
CA ASP A 182 -10.87 11.70 3.24
C ASP A 182 -11.66 12.12 4.50
N PHE A 183 -11.73 11.25 5.52
CA PHE A 183 -12.52 11.34 6.78
C PHE A 183 -13.92 10.70 6.86
N ARG A 184 -14.12 9.48 6.34
CA ARG A 184 -15.11 8.55 6.95
C ARG A 184 -14.62 7.12 7.06
N PHE A 185 -13.78 6.88 8.06
CA PHE A 185 -13.79 5.59 8.77
C PHE A 185 -14.46 5.80 10.14
N THR A 186 -15.76 6.10 10.12
CA THR A 186 -16.60 5.92 11.32
C THR A 186 -16.92 4.44 11.43
N GLY A 187 -16.37 3.83 12.48
CA GLY A 187 -16.56 2.44 12.83
C GLY A 187 -18.02 2.08 13.06
N TYR A 188 -18.38 0.90 12.57
CA TYR A 188 -19.59 0.20 12.92
C TYR A 188 -19.20 -1.14 13.54
N TYR A 189 -19.23 -1.21 14.87
CA TYR A 189 -19.63 -2.40 15.63
C TYR A 189 -20.17 -1.90 16.97
N GLY A 190 -21.44 -2.22 17.23
CA GLY A 190 -22.25 -1.62 18.29
C GLY A 190 -22.08 -2.27 19.67
N LYS A 191 -22.76 -1.69 20.65
CA LYS A 191 -23.25 -2.43 21.81
C LYS A 191 -24.55 -1.79 22.33
N LEU A 192 -25.50 -2.69 22.55
CA LEU A 192 -26.77 -2.54 23.25
C LEU A 192 -26.57 -2.20 24.75
N GLU A 193 -27.67 -1.80 25.39
CA GLU A 193 -27.89 -1.57 26.83
C GLU A 193 -27.32 -0.23 27.35
N ASP A 194 -28.06 0.70 27.96
CA ASP A 194 -29.21 0.57 28.86
C ASP A 194 -30.22 1.72 28.72
N SER A 195 -31.49 1.34 28.82
CA SER A 195 -32.60 2.22 29.18
C SER A 195 -32.62 2.46 30.69
N SER A 196 -33.03 3.69 31.07
CA SER A 196 -33.78 4.05 32.29
C SER A 196 -33.12 5.01 33.31
N PHE A 197 -33.80 6.15 33.46
CA PHE A 197 -34.14 6.87 34.71
C PHE A 197 -33.17 7.89 35.36
N MET A 198 -33.69 9.14 35.34
CA MET A 198 -33.88 10.08 36.47
C MET A 198 -32.90 11.22 36.76
N ALA A 199 -33.55 12.35 37.08
CA ALA A 199 -33.13 13.58 37.76
C ALA A 199 -32.21 14.53 36.97
N GLY A 200 -32.41 15.84 36.91
CA GLY A 200 -33.36 16.73 37.57
C GLY A 200 -32.79 18.16 37.53
N LEU A 201 -33.64 19.14 37.19
CA LEU A 201 -33.65 20.57 37.56
C LEU A 201 -32.31 21.29 37.87
N VAL A 202 -32.02 22.39 37.16
CA VAL A 202 -31.54 23.64 37.75
C VAL A 202 -31.99 24.84 36.88
N PHE A 203 -32.83 25.68 37.49
CA PHE A 203 -33.27 27.09 37.26
C PHE A 203 -33.46 27.67 35.86
#